data_AF-A0A970MUP2-F1
#
_entry.id   AF-A0A970MUP2-F1
#
_cell.length_a   1.000
_cell.length_b   1.000
_cell.length_c   1.000
_cell.angle_alpha   90.00
_cell.angle_beta   90.00
_cell.angle_gamma   90.00
#
_symmetry.space_group_name_H-M   'P 1'
#
loop_
_entity.id
_entity.type
_entity.pdbx_description
1 polymer ?
#
loop_
_entity_poly.entity_id
_entity_poly.type
_entity_poly.pdbx_seq_one_letter_code
_entity_poly.pdbx_strand_id
1 'polypeptide(L)'
;MRLSSEKKCEVSNNITIMNSNVNIGCCSSDFNNMDLENDYYPYNNKNPYDFEGATHNFLLKECEIYLDKNPCEKEDDLNCNVGKIVCFLKNSGYIVDEFSIYEMVKTVLEDADNYCLNVIKNSKLSDESKKILSDVINELIVLSENEISDYSIYKRAILLYEDKTINSTNTNEIDQILLLTSFSIMRYSLYYHFEKYETQNTLKSVSLKGWVKGLIVGVCDVAGGVIGGLGGSVAGPAGTVTGAATGATAASTCADKILNQK
;
A
#
# COMPACT_ATOMS: atom_id res chain seq x y z
N MET A 1 37.23 -1.72 20.35
CA MET A 1 35.76 -1.81 20.58
C MET A 1 35.17 -0.44 20.25
N ARG A 2 34.75 -0.22 18.99
CA ARG A 2 34.08 1.02 18.57
C ARG A 2 32.58 0.76 18.68
N LEU A 3 31.93 1.44 19.62
CA LEU A 3 30.47 1.53 19.68
C LEU A 3 30.03 2.34 18.46
N SER A 4 29.26 1.73 17.56
CA SER A 4 28.56 2.44 16.49
C SER A 4 27.54 3.37 17.14
N SER A 5 27.67 4.67 16.90
CA SER A 5 26.66 5.64 17.27
C SER A 5 25.42 5.40 16.43
N GLU A 6 24.41 4.77 17.00
CA GLU A 6 23.03 4.84 16.52
C GLU A 6 22.68 6.32 16.39
N LYS A 7 22.57 6.81 15.14
CA LYS A 7 21.91 8.08 14.87
C LYS A 7 20.46 7.87 15.27
N LYS A 8 20.11 8.27 16.50
CA LYS A 8 18.72 8.44 16.91
C LYS A 8 18.04 9.26 15.83
N CYS A 9 16.77 8.93 15.52
CA CYS A 9 15.90 9.75 14.68
C CYS A 9 15.84 11.14 15.32
N GLU A 10 16.80 11.99 14.98
CA GLU A 10 16.85 13.38 15.40
C GLU A 10 15.75 14.04 14.60
N VAL A 11 14.61 14.26 15.29
CA VAL A 11 13.52 15.08 14.80
C VAL A 11 14.12 16.44 14.51
N SER A 12 14.52 16.65 13.26
CA SER A 12 14.92 17.95 12.76
C SER A 12 13.66 18.80 12.80
N ASN A 13 13.54 19.62 13.83
CA ASN A 13 12.45 20.59 14.03
C ASN A 13 12.40 21.70 12.95
N ASN A 14 13.02 21.48 11.78
CA ASN A 14 13.10 22.43 10.69
C ASN A 14 12.20 22.07 9.50
N ILE A 15 11.22 21.18 9.67
CA ILE A 15 10.02 21.28 8.85
C ILE A 15 9.19 22.39 9.49
N THR A 16 9.33 23.60 8.95
CA THR A 16 8.36 24.67 9.20
C THR A 16 7.03 24.22 8.61
N ILE A 17 6.28 23.45 9.39
CA ILE A 17 4.86 23.24 9.17
C ILE A 17 4.25 24.61 9.43
N MET A 18 3.87 25.32 8.36
CA MET A 18 3.10 26.54 8.50
C MET A 18 1.88 26.20 9.36
N ASN A 19 1.75 26.94 10.47
CA ASN A 19 0.59 26.91 11.34
C ASN A 19 -0.70 27.00 10.51
N SER A 20 -1.34 25.87 10.31
CA SER A 20 -2.77 25.80 10.06
C SER A 20 -3.27 24.58 10.80
N ASN A 21 -4.23 24.81 11.68
CA ASN A 21 -5.07 23.79 12.31
C ASN A 21 -5.23 22.59 11.38
N VAL A 22 -4.82 21.40 11.82
CA VAL A 22 -5.11 20.14 11.12
C VAL A 22 -6.61 19.90 11.26
N ASN A 23 -7.35 20.62 10.43
CA ASN A 23 -8.66 20.27 10.00
C ASN A 23 -8.43 19.14 8.99
N ILE A 24 -8.77 17.90 9.36
CA ILE A 24 -8.77 16.73 8.47
C ILE A 24 -9.91 16.93 7.47
N GLY A 25 -9.74 17.92 6.60
CA GLY A 25 -10.68 18.41 5.60
C GLY A 25 -10.04 18.58 4.23
N CYS A 26 -8.85 18.02 4.01
CA CYS A 26 -8.08 18.17 2.77
C CYS A 26 -8.50 17.22 1.63
N CYS A 27 -9.73 16.69 1.62
CA CYS A 27 -10.19 15.83 0.52
C CYS A 27 -11.50 16.27 -0.15
N SER A 28 -12.05 17.46 0.16
CA SER A 28 -13.38 17.85 -0.35
C SER A 28 -13.43 18.99 -1.37
N SER A 29 -12.39 19.82 -1.55
CA SER A 29 -12.51 21.00 -2.43
C SER A 29 -11.93 20.82 -3.84
N ASP A 30 -10.93 19.96 -4.01
CA ASP A 30 -10.20 19.86 -5.29
C ASP A 30 -10.69 18.70 -6.18
N PHE A 31 -11.60 17.86 -5.67
CA PHE A 31 -12.21 16.76 -6.43
C PHE A 31 -13.45 17.16 -7.25
N ASN A 32 -13.99 18.38 -7.07
CA ASN A 32 -15.27 18.77 -7.69
C ASN A 32 -15.17 19.18 -9.17
N ASN A 33 -14.00 19.08 -9.80
CA ASN A 33 -13.79 19.47 -11.21
C ASN A 33 -12.87 18.51 -11.99
N MET A 34 -12.73 17.25 -11.56
CA MET A 34 -12.13 16.22 -12.43
C MET A 34 -13.25 15.58 -13.26
N ASP A 35 -13.27 15.94 -14.54
CA ASP A 35 -14.18 15.38 -15.54
C ASP A 35 -14.27 13.85 -15.43
N LEU A 36 -15.50 13.35 -15.32
CA LEU A 36 -15.92 11.95 -15.18
C LEU A 36 -15.63 11.07 -16.41
N GLU A 37 -14.64 11.43 -17.24
CA GLU A 37 -14.43 10.81 -18.56
C GLU A 37 -13.01 10.25 -18.77
N ASN A 38 -12.22 10.05 -17.71
CA ASN A 38 -10.95 9.32 -17.80
C ASN A 38 -11.01 8.00 -17.04
N ASP A 39 -11.21 6.90 -17.79
CA ASP A 39 -11.23 5.52 -17.30
C ASP A 39 -9.93 5.08 -16.61
N TYR A 40 -8.85 5.87 -16.76
CA TYR A 40 -7.53 5.67 -16.15
C TYR A 40 -7.52 5.91 -14.64
N TYR A 41 -8.29 6.84 -14.09
CA TYR A 41 -8.14 7.22 -12.68
C TYR A 41 -8.62 6.08 -11.74
N PRO A 42 -7.86 5.72 -10.68
CA PRO A 42 -8.16 4.54 -9.86
C PRO A 42 -9.41 4.66 -8.99
N TYR A 43 -10.07 5.81 -8.92
CA TYR A 43 -11.17 6.15 -8.01
C TYR A 43 -12.47 5.34 -8.17
N ASN A 44 -13.16 5.09 -7.04
CA ASN A 44 -14.52 4.57 -6.95
C ASN A 44 -15.32 5.28 -5.86
N ASN A 45 -16.30 6.09 -6.25
CA ASN A 45 -17.17 6.80 -5.32
C ASN A 45 -18.11 5.91 -4.50
N LYS A 46 -18.30 4.63 -4.87
CA LYS A 46 -19.13 3.69 -4.10
C LYS A 46 -18.38 3.13 -2.89
N ASN A 47 -17.05 3.07 -2.94
CA ASN A 47 -16.25 2.57 -1.83
C ASN A 47 -16.06 3.71 -0.80
N PRO A 48 -16.65 3.62 0.42
CA PRO A 48 -16.51 4.66 1.43
C PRO A 48 -15.08 4.81 1.97
N TYR A 49 -14.20 3.84 1.69
CA TYR A 49 -12.79 3.82 2.07
C TYR A 49 -11.85 4.06 0.87
N ASP A 50 -12.35 4.57 -0.26
CA ASP A 50 -11.53 4.82 -1.46
C ASP A 50 -10.37 5.79 -1.18
N PHE A 51 -10.57 6.76 -0.30
CA PHE A 51 -9.54 7.74 0.09
C PHE A 51 -8.27 7.11 0.68
N GLU A 52 -8.33 5.87 1.18
CA GLU A 52 -7.16 5.18 1.72
C GLU A 52 -6.15 4.78 0.65
N GLY A 53 -6.61 4.38 -0.53
CA GLY A 53 -5.70 4.10 -1.65
C GLY A 53 -4.98 5.37 -2.11
N ALA A 54 -5.70 6.50 -2.15
CA ALA A 54 -5.10 7.81 -2.44
C ALA A 54 -4.08 8.21 -1.36
N THR A 55 -4.41 8.01 -0.08
CA THR A 55 -3.53 8.29 1.06
C THR A 55 -2.28 7.41 1.02
N HIS A 56 -2.43 6.12 0.75
CA HIS A 56 -1.33 5.19 0.56
C HIS A 56 -0.37 5.67 -0.53
N ASN A 57 -0.86 5.98 -1.73
CA ASN A 57 0.00 6.45 -2.82
C ASN A 57 0.71 7.77 -2.51
N PHE A 58 0.01 8.68 -1.81
CA PHE A 58 0.61 9.93 -1.34
C PHE A 58 1.77 9.65 -0.38
N LEU A 59 1.55 8.80 0.64
CA LEU A 59 2.58 8.40 1.60
C LEU A 59 3.74 7.68 0.94
N LEU A 60 3.46 6.76 0.00
CA LEU A 60 4.47 6.03 -0.76
C LEU A 60 5.40 7.00 -1.49
N LYS A 61 4.84 7.93 -2.26
CA LYS A 61 5.60 8.92 -3.02
C LYS A 61 6.47 9.80 -2.11
N GLU A 62 5.91 10.31 -1.02
CA GLU A 62 6.65 11.13 -0.07
C GLU A 62 7.74 10.33 0.67
N CYS A 63 7.48 9.05 0.96
CA CYS A 63 8.44 8.15 1.57
C CYS A 63 9.60 7.83 0.63
N GLU A 64 9.34 7.55 -0.65
CA GLU A 64 10.36 7.37 -1.69
C GLU A 64 11.27 8.61 -1.76
N ILE A 65 10.69 9.82 -1.86
CA ILE A 65 11.45 11.09 -1.85
C ILE A 65 12.30 11.24 -0.58
N TYR A 66 11.76 10.86 0.57
CA TYR A 66 12.49 10.91 1.83
C TYR A 66 13.68 9.94 1.85
N LEU A 67 13.49 8.71 1.38
CA LEU A 67 14.53 7.69 1.33
C LEU A 67 15.63 8.02 0.32
N ASP A 68 15.30 8.63 -0.81
CA ASP A 68 16.29 9.09 -1.79
C ASP A 68 17.22 10.16 -1.22
N LYS A 69 16.67 11.06 -0.38
CA LYS A 69 17.45 12.09 0.33
C LYS A 69 18.23 11.51 1.52
N ASN A 70 17.81 10.36 2.03
CA ASN A 70 18.39 9.71 3.19
C ASN A 70 18.68 8.24 2.86
N PRO A 71 19.61 7.93 1.92
CA PRO A 71 19.84 6.55 1.49
C PRO A 71 20.51 5.72 2.57
N CYS A 72 20.18 4.43 2.64
CA CYS A 72 20.93 3.46 3.44
C CYS A 72 22.29 3.19 2.79
N GLU A 73 23.29 2.76 3.57
CA GLU A 73 24.59 2.40 2.99
C GLU A 73 24.47 1.24 2.01
N LYS A 74 23.57 0.30 2.32
CA LYS A 74 23.17 -0.78 1.43
C LYS A 74 21.68 -0.67 1.14
N GLU A 75 21.32 -0.82 -0.11
CA GLU A 75 19.94 -0.70 -0.56
C GLU A 75 19.04 -1.82 -0.02
N ASP A 76 19.61 -3.01 0.22
CA ASP A 76 18.95 -4.20 0.77
C ASP A 76 18.96 -4.29 2.31
N ASP A 77 19.48 -3.27 3.01
CA ASP A 77 19.48 -3.25 4.47
C ASP A 77 18.06 -3.01 4.99
N LEU A 78 17.34 -4.10 5.25
CA LEU A 78 15.96 -4.08 5.72
C LEU A 78 15.80 -3.30 7.03
N ASN A 79 16.73 -3.45 7.99
CA ASN A 79 16.67 -2.73 9.27
C ASN A 79 16.78 -1.22 9.04
N CYS A 80 17.75 -0.80 8.22
CA CYS A 80 17.92 0.61 7.91
C CYS A 80 16.72 1.19 7.15
N ASN A 81 16.20 0.47 6.15
CA ASN A 81 15.05 0.91 5.36
C ASN A 81 13.80 1.05 6.25
N VAL A 82 13.48 0.04 7.06
CA VAL A 82 12.35 0.08 8.00
C VAL A 82 12.51 1.21 9.01
N GLY A 83 13.70 1.37 9.62
CA GLY A 83 13.94 2.45 10.59
C GLY A 83 13.69 3.84 9.99
N LYS A 84 14.04 4.04 8.72
CA LYS A 84 13.78 5.31 8.01
C LYS A 84 12.32 5.51 7.64
N ILE A 85 11.62 4.47 7.19
CA ILE A 85 10.18 4.50 6.95
C ILE A 85 9.45 4.87 8.25
N VAL A 86 9.81 4.23 9.36
CA VAL A 86 9.24 4.53 10.68
C VAL A 86 9.53 5.97 11.10
N CYS A 87 10.75 6.48 10.89
CA CYS A 87 11.09 7.87 11.17
C CYS A 87 10.27 8.85 10.30
N PHE A 88 10.08 8.54 9.01
CA PHE A 88 9.22 9.31 8.11
C PHE A 88 7.75 9.34 8.58
N LEU A 89 7.18 8.18 8.91
CA LEU A 89 5.79 8.06 9.36
C LEU A 89 5.57 8.80 10.68
N LYS A 90 6.49 8.67 11.65
CA LYS A 90 6.43 9.41 12.92
C LYS A 90 6.50 10.93 12.71
N ASN A 91 7.41 11.39 11.85
CA ASN A 91 7.52 12.83 11.51
C ASN A 91 6.29 13.36 10.77
N SER A 92 5.55 12.48 10.10
CA SER A 92 4.29 12.79 9.42
C SER A 92 3.07 12.71 10.34
N GLY A 93 3.27 12.49 11.64
CA GLY A 93 2.20 12.46 12.66
C GLY A 93 1.56 11.09 12.88
N TYR A 94 2.05 10.03 12.23
CA TYR A 94 1.52 8.67 12.41
C TYR A 94 2.10 8.01 13.66
N ILE A 95 1.24 7.30 14.39
CA ILE A 95 1.64 6.50 15.54
C ILE A 95 2.01 5.11 15.03
N VAL A 96 3.31 4.84 14.93
CA VAL A 96 3.83 3.54 14.48
C VAL A 96 4.82 2.96 15.48
N ASP A 97 4.71 1.66 15.69
CA ASP A 97 5.67 0.86 16.45
C ASP A 97 6.70 0.25 15.49
N GLU A 98 7.98 0.49 15.76
CA GLU A 98 9.07 0.11 14.86
C GLU A 98 9.21 -1.40 14.72
N PHE A 99 9.11 -2.12 15.85
CA PHE A 99 9.19 -3.57 15.87
C PHE A 99 8.04 -4.20 15.09
N SER A 100 6.82 -3.69 15.27
CA SER A 100 5.64 -4.15 14.55
C SER A 100 5.75 -3.93 13.04
N ILE A 101 6.23 -2.77 12.59
CA ILE A 101 6.45 -2.50 11.16
C ILE A 101 7.55 -3.41 10.61
N TYR A 102 8.64 -3.61 11.34
CA TYR A 102 9.72 -4.49 10.91
C TYR A 102 9.24 -5.93 10.68
N GLU A 103 8.58 -6.53 11.67
CA GLU A 103 8.09 -7.91 11.57
C GLU A 103 7.03 -8.06 10.48
N MET A 104 6.15 -7.06 10.32
CA MET A 104 5.17 -7.02 9.23
C MET A 104 5.87 -7.00 7.86
N VAL A 105 6.77 -6.04 7.62
CA VAL A 105 7.47 -5.92 6.33
C VAL A 105 8.25 -7.19 6.02
N LYS A 106 8.98 -7.73 7.01
CA LYS A 106 9.71 -8.99 6.87
C LYS A 106 8.79 -10.14 6.45
N THR A 107 7.65 -10.30 7.14
CA THR A 107 6.67 -11.35 6.85
C THR A 107 6.10 -11.23 5.43
N VAL A 108 5.81 -10.01 4.98
CA VAL A 108 5.32 -9.73 3.62
C VAL A 108 6.38 -10.08 2.57
N LEU A 109 7.63 -9.63 2.78
CA LEU A 109 8.72 -9.87 1.83
C LEU A 109 9.09 -11.35 1.71
N GLU A 110 9.06 -12.09 2.82
CA GLU A 110 9.33 -13.54 2.83
C GLU A 110 8.30 -14.35 2.03
N ASP A 111 7.10 -13.80 1.82
CA ASP A 111 6.01 -14.44 1.06
C ASP A 111 5.74 -13.77 -0.31
N ALA A 112 6.58 -12.81 -0.72
CA ALA A 112 6.39 -12.06 -1.96
C ALA A 112 6.40 -12.95 -3.21
N ASP A 113 7.24 -13.99 -3.23
CA ASP A 113 7.31 -14.96 -4.33
C ASP A 113 6.05 -15.86 -4.44
N ASN A 114 5.20 -15.84 -3.41
CA ASN A 114 3.89 -16.50 -3.37
C ASN A 114 2.74 -15.48 -3.34
N TYR A 115 2.97 -14.27 -3.87
CA TYR A 115 1.99 -13.18 -3.92
C TYR A 115 1.32 -12.93 -2.55
N CYS A 116 2.09 -13.03 -1.46
CA CYS A 116 1.61 -12.83 -0.09
C CYS A 116 0.38 -13.67 0.31
N LEU A 117 0.06 -14.75 -0.41
CA LEU A 117 -1.14 -15.55 -0.16
C LEU A 117 -1.07 -16.29 1.18
N ASN A 118 0.13 -16.65 1.67
CA ASN A 118 0.27 -17.22 3.02
C ASN A 118 0.04 -16.17 4.09
N VAL A 119 0.44 -14.92 3.85
CA VAL A 119 0.13 -13.79 4.75
C VAL A 119 -1.37 -13.63 4.92
N ILE A 120 -2.11 -13.59 3.80
CA ILE A 120 -3.59 -13.48 3.82
C ILE A 120 -4.21 -14.68 4.54
N LYS A 121 -3.78 -15.90 4.19
CA LYS A 121 -4.28 -17.15 4.78
C LYS A 121 -4.09 -17.19 6.30
N ASN A 122 -2.94 -16.73 6.80
CA ASN A 122 -2.58 -16.76 8.22
C ASN A 122 -3.05 -15.51 8.99
N SER A 123 -3.70 -14.55 8.34
CA SER A 123 -4.23 -13.35 8.98
C SER A 123 -5.38 -13.65 9.96
N LYS A 124 -5.79 -12.63 10.72
CA LYS A 124 -6.93 -12.71 11.66
C LYS A 124 -8.28 -12.41 11.01
N LEU A 125 -8.34 -12.22 9.70
CA LEU A 125 -9.59 -12.07 8.96
C LEU A 125 -10.46 -13.33 9.10
N SER A 126 -11.77 -13.19 8.92
CA SER A 126 -12.65 -14.35 8.79
C SER A 126 -12.32 -15.18 7.54
N ASP A 127 -12.69 -16.45 7.55
CA ASP A 127 -12.44 -17.36 6.42
C ASP A 127 -13.08 -16.85 5.11
N GLU A 128 -14.26 -16.23 5.20
CA GLU A 128 -14.92 -15.62 4.04
C GLU A 128 -14.11 -14.45 3.50
N SER A 129 -13.64 -13.54 4.35
CA SER A 129 -12.83 -12.40 3.92
C SER A 129 -11.47 -12.81 3.35
N LYS A 130 -10.83 -13.83 3.94
CA LYS A 130 -9.59 -14.42 3.40
C LYS A 130 -9.82 -14.98 2.00
N LYS A 131 -10.94 -15.67 1.81
CA LYS A 131 -11.32 -16.23 0.51
C LYS A 131 -11.56 -15.11 -0.50
N ILE A 132 -12.32 -14.07 -0.16
CA ILE A 132 -12.57 -12.93 -1.05
C ILE A 132 -11.24 -12.27 -1.49
N LEU A 133 -10.32 -11.99 -0.56
CA LEU A 133 -9.01 -11.41 -0.91
C LEU A 133 -8.18 -12.36 -1.78
N SER A 134 -8.15 -13.64 -1.44
CA SER A 134 -7.38 -14.62 -2.20
C SER A 134 -7.94 -14.78 -3.61
N ASP A 135 -9.27 -14.77 -3.76
CA ASP A 135 -9.95 -14.89 -5.05
C ASP A 135 -9.61 -13.71 -5.97
N VAL A 136 -9.64 -12.46 -5.47
CA VAL A 136 -9.24 -11.31 -6.30
C VAL A 136 -7.76 -11.36 -6.65
N ILE A 137 -6.88 -11.69 -5.70
CA ILE A 137 -5.43 -11.77 -5.96
C ILE A 137 -5.15 -12.83 -7.04
N ASN A 138 -5.77 -14.02 -6.93
CA ASN A 138 -5.64 -15.07 -7.93
C ASN A 138 -6.17 -14.64 -9.30
N GLU A 139 -7.29 -13.91 -9.36
CA GLU A 139 -7.80 -13.36 -10.61
C GLU A 139 -6.79 -12.40 -11.25
N LEU A 140 -6.17 -11.51 -10.47
CA LEU A 140 -5.15 -10.59 -10.97
C LEU A 140 -3.86 -11.30 -11.42
N ILE A 141 -3.44 -12.37 -10.72
CA ILE A 141 -2.32 -13.22 -11.15
C ILE A 141 -2.63 -13.84 -12.51
N VAL A 142 -3.83 -14.42 -12.68
CA VAL A 142 -4.24 -15.00 -13.97
C VAL A 142 -4.25 -13.94 -15.08
N LEU A 143 -4.72 -12.72 -14.81
CA LEU A 143 -4.65 -11.64 -15.79
C LEU A 143 -3.19 -11.33 -16.19
N SER A 144 -2.29 -11.28 -15.22
CA SER A 144 -0.86 -11.00 -15.44
C SER A 144 -0.15 -12.13 -16.18
N GLU A 145 -0.45 -13.39 -15.87
CA GLU A 145 0.10 -14.57 -16.56
C GLU A 145 -0.37 -14.67 -18.02
N ASN A 146 -1.56 -14.14 -18.32
CA ASN A 146 -2.07 -14.01 -19.68
C ASN A 146 -1.57 -12.74 -20.40
N GLU A 147 -0.53 -12.10 -19.87
CA GLU A 147 0.13 -10.94 -20.46
C GLU A 147 -0.81 -9.73 -20.67
N ILE A 148 -1.88 -9.63 -19.87
CA ILE A 148 -2.79 -8.49 -19.91
C ILE A 148 -2.10 -7.31 -19.23
N SER A 149 -1.79 -6.26 -19.99
CA SER A 149 -1.13 -5.04 -19.51
C SER A 149 -2.04 -3.81 -19.54
N ASP A 150 -3.36 -4.01 -19.57
CA ASP A 150 -4.36 -2.94 -19.58
C ASP A 150 -4.91 -2.76 -18.16
N TYR A 151 -4.55 -1.65 -17.51
CA TYR A 151 -5.00 -1.31 -16.17
C TYR A 151 -6.52 -1.34 -16.00
N SER A 152 -7.27 -0.95 -17.04
CA SER A 152 -8.74 -0.91 -16.98
C SER A 152 -9.35 -2.29 -16.70
N ILE A 153 -8.68 -3.37 -17.11
CA ILE A 153 -9.11 -4.75 -16.86
C ILE A 153 -8.89 -5.13 -15.40
N TYR A 154 -7.72 -4.80 -14.83
CA TYR A 154 -7.43 -5.02 -13.39
C TYR A 154 -8.36 -4.20 -12.51
N LYS A 155 -8.54 -2.91 -12.84
CA LYS A 155 -9.49 -2.03 -12.15
C LYS A 155 -10.89 -2.63 -12.17
N ARG A 156 -11.38 -3.08 -13.33
CA ARG A 156 -12.70 -3.71 -13.44
C ARG A 156 -12.82 -4.95 -12.56
N ALA A 157 -11.83 -5.83 -12.54
CA ALA A 157 -11.82 -7.00 -11.67
C ALA A 157 -11.96 -6.59 -10.19
N ILE A 158 -11.14 -5.65 -9.72
CA ILE A 158 -11.19 -5.20 -8.32
C ILE A 158 -12.53 -4.53 -7.98
N LEU A 159 -13.07 -3.68 -8.85
CA LEU A 159 -14.38 -3.04 -8.64
C LEU A 159 -15.52 -4.06 -8.49
N LEU A 160 -15.45 -5.21 -9.16
CA LEU A 160 -16.43 -6.28 -8.97
C LEU A 160 -16.38 -6.87 -7.57
N TYR A 161 -15.20 -6.98 -6.96
CA TYR A 161 -15.05 -7.44 -5.58
C TYR A 161 -15.48 -6.35 -4.58
N GLU A 162 -15.18 -5.08 -4.84
CA GLU A 162 -15.69 -3.97 -4.03
C GLU A 162 -17.22 -3.94 -4.01
N ASP A 163 -17.86 -4.00 -5.18
CA ASP A 163 -19.33 -4.01 -5.29
C ASP A 163 -19.92 -5.24 -4.56
N LYS A 164 -19.28 -6.42 -4.64
CA LYS A 164 -19.71 -7.60 -3.86
C LYS A 164 -19.59 -7.38 -2.36
N THR A 165 -18.48 -6.80 -1.89
CA THR A 165 -18.23 -6.56 -0.46
C THR A 165 -19.14 -5.48 0.11
N ILE A 166 -19.42 -4.40 -0.63
CA ILE A 166 -20.37 -3.34 -0.23
C ILE A 166 -21.76 -3.93 0.01
N ASN A 167 -22.18 -4.86 -0.86
CA ASN A 167 -23.51 -5.47 -0.81
C ASN A 167 -23.57 -6.74 0.06
N SER A 168 -22.46 -7.18 0.65
CA SER A 168 -22.39 -8.39 1.45
C SER A 168 -22.89 -8.15 2.87
N THR A 169 -23.74 -9.05 3.37
CA THR A 169 -24.14 -9.13 4.78
C THR A 169 -23.35 -10.20 5.56
N ASN A 170 -22.44 -10.91 4.89
CA ASN A 170 -21.76 -12.09 5.44
C ASN A 170 -20.38 -11.77 6.06
N THR A 171 -19.92 -10.53 5.94
CA THR A 171 -18.66 -10.05 6.53
C THR A 171 -18.95 -9.23 7.78
N ASN A 172 -18.15 -9.37 8.82
CA ASN A 172 -18.22 -8.48 9.97
C ASN A 172 -17.72 -7.06 9.59
N GLU A 173 -18.03 -6.05 10.40
CA GLU A 173 -17.72 -4.65 10.09
C GLU A 173 -16.21 -4.40 9.90
N ILE A 174 -15.35 -4.95 10.77
CA ILE A 174 -13.89 -4.75 10.68
C ILE A 174 -13.33 -5.43 9.42
N ASP A 175 -13.79 -6.64 9.12
CA ASP A 175 -13.44 -7.34 7.89
C ASP A 175 -13.90 -6.56 6.65
N GLN A 176 -15.11 -6.02 6.66
CA GLN A 176 -15.65 -5.23 5.55
C GLN A 176 -14.82 -3.96 5.32
N ILE A 177 -14.45 -3.24 6.39
CA ILE A 177 -13.54 -2.09 6.33
C ILE A 177 -12.21 -2.52 5.72
N LEU A 178 -11.59 -3.59 6.24
CA LEU A 178 -10.29 -4.05 5.76
C LEU A 178 -10.32 -4.50 4.30
N LEU A 179 -11.37 -5.19 3.87
CA LEU A 179 -11.55 -5.59 2.47
C LEU A 179 -11.63 -4.36 1.56
N LEU A 180 -12.50 -3.41 1.88
CA LEU A 180 -12.71 -2.22 1.06
C LEU A 180 -11.49 -1.30 1.04
N THR A 181 -10.80 -1.13 2.17
CA THR A 181 -9.52 -0.43 2.23
C THR A 181 -8.46 -1.15 1.41
N SER A 182 -8.37 -2.48 1.50
CA SER A 182 -7.41 -3.29 0.73
C SER A 182 -7.65 -3.18 -0.77
N PHE A 183 -8.90 -3.22 -1.22
CA PHE A 183 -9.23 -3.06 -2.65
C PHE A 183 -8.92 -1.65 -3.16
N SER A 184 -9.13 -0.62 -2.34
CA SER A 184 -8.68 0.73 -2.68
C SER A 184 -7.15 0.80 -2.80
N ILE A 185 -6.42 0.34 -1.78
CA ILE A 185 -4.95 0.27 -1.80
C ILE A 185 -4.44 -0.48 -3.04
N MET A 186 -5.07 -1.62 -3.37
CA MET A 186 -4.73 -2.43 -4.54
C MET A 186 -4.91 -1.64 -5.84
N ARG A 187 -6.07 -0.98 -6.05
CA ARG A 187 -6.33 -0.20 -7.27
C ARG A 187 -5.35 0.95 -7.44
N TYR A 188 -5.10 1.70 -6.36
CA TYR A 188 -4.21 2.85 -6.39
C TYR A 188 -2.74 2.43 -6.54
N SER A 189 -2.30 1.37 -5.85
CA SER A 189 -0.93 0.85 -5.98
C SER A 189 -0.65 0.33 -7.40
N LEU A 190 -1.55 -0.48 -7.95
CA LEU A 190 -1.42 -0.96 -9.33
C LEU A 190 -1.38 0.19 -10.32
N TYR A 191 -2.20 1.23 -10.12
CA TYR A 191 -2.17 2.43 -10.95
C TYR A 191 -0.83 3.18 -10.84
N TYR A 192 -0.31 3.35 -9.63
CA TYR A 192 0.98 4.00 -9.38
C TYR A 192 2.11 3.31 -10.15
N HIS A 193 2.17 1.99 -10.05
CA HIS A 193 3.18 1.21 -10.75
C HIS A 193 2.94 1.18 -12.25
N PHE A 194 1.69 1.12 -12.70
CA PHE A 194 1.37 1.22 -14.12
C PHE A 194 1.88 2.52 -14.73
N GLU A 195 1.58 3.67 -14.12
CA GLU A 195 2.08 4.97 -14.59
C GLU A 195 3.62 5.03 -14.53
N LYS A 196 4.23 4.53 -13.44
CA LYS A 196 5.70 4.48 -13.25
C LYS A 196 6.37 3.66 -14.36
N TYR A 197 5.80 2.53 -14.78
CA TYR A 197 6.42 1.65 -15.78
C TYR A 197 6.07 2.02 -17.23
N GLU A 198 4.90 2.60 -17.51
CA GLU A 198 4.59 3.13 -18.85
C GLU A 198 5.43 4.35 -19.19
N THR A 199 5.59 5.28 -18.24
CA THR A 199 6.38 6.50 -18.46
C THR A 199 7.88 6.21 -18.66
N GLN A 200 8.39 5.11 -18.10
CA GLN A 200 9.78 4.71 -18.21
C GLN A 200 10.11 3.88 -19.46
N ASN A 201 9.13 3.26 -20.14
CA ASN A 201 9.40 2.25 -21.18
C ASN A 201 8.70 2.55 -22.52
N THR A 202 9.49 2.99 -23.51
CA THR A 202 9.08 3.07 -24.93
C THR A 202 9.14 1.71 -25.67
N LEU A 203 9.53 0.62 -24.99
CA LEU A 203 9.70 -0.73 -25.57
C LEU A 203 8.82 -1.78 -24.85
N LYS A 204 7.87 -2.36 -25.60
CA LYS A 204 6.81 -3.29 -25.12
C LYS A 204 7.30 -4.53 -24.33
N SER A 205 8.51 -5.02 -24.56
CA SER A 205 9.05 -6.21 -23.87
C SER A 205 9.49 -5.91 -22.42
N VAL A 206 9.83 -4.66 -22.11
CA VAL A 206 10.25 -4.25 -20.76
C VAL A 206 9.03 -3.92 -19.90
N SER A 207 7.92 -3.47 -20.50
CA SER A 207 6.71 -3.14 -19.74
C SER A 207 6.04 -4.36 -19.13
N LEU A 208 6.09 -5.54 -19.77
CA LEU A 208 5.40 -6.74 -19.26
C LEU A 208 6.03 -7.27 -17.96
N LYS A 209 7.36 -7.26 -17.87
CA LYS A 209 8.07 -7.58 -16.62
C LYS A 209 7.84 -6.52 -15.53
N GLY A 210 7.77 -5.24 -15.92
CA GLY A 210 7.41 -4.15 -15.01
C GLY A 210 6.00 -4.32 -14.45
N TRP A 211 5.05 -4.76 -15.27
CA TRP A 211 3.67 -5.03 -14.88
C TRP A 211 3.53 -6.16 -13.87
N VAL A 212 4.18 -7.31 -14.11
CA VAL A 212 4.22 -8.43 -13.14
C VAL A 212 4.80 -7.95 -11.82
N LYS A 213 5.88 -7.16 -11.87
CA LYS A 213 6.48 -6.57 -10.68
C LYS A 213 5.52 -5.62 -9.96
N GLY A 214 4.82 -4.75 -10.70
CA GLY A 214 3.80 -3.86 -10.15
C GLY A 214 2.66 -4.63 -9.47
N LEU A 215 2.27 -5.78 -10.01
CA LEU A 215 1.31 -6.67 -9.37
C LEU A 215 1.85 -7.25 -8.06
N ILE A 216 3.08 -7.78 -8.05
CA ILE A 216 3.69 -8.31 -6.82
C ILE A 216 3.75 -7.22 -5.74
N VAL A 217 4.20 -6.01 -6.08
CA VAL A 217 4.22 -4.89 -5.13
C VAL A 217 2.80 -4.55 -4.66
N GLY A 218 1.83 -4.40 -5.57
CA GLY A 218 0.44 -4.11 -5.19
C GLY A 218 -0.19 -5.17 -4.28
N VAL A 219 0.20 -6.44 -4.42
CA VAL A 219 -0.24 -7.51 -3.52
C VAL A 219 0.50 -7.45 -2.17
N CYS A 220 1.79 -7.13 -2.16
CA CYS A 220 2.52 -6.82 -0.92
C CYS A 220 1.88 -5.66 -0.16
N ASP A 221 1.41 -4.63 -0.86
CA ASP A 221 0.75 -3.46 -0.26
C ASP A 221 -0.55 -3.86 0.42
N VAL A 222 -1.33 -4.73 -0.22
CA VAL A 222 -2.55 -5.30 0.36
C VAL A 222 -2.24 -6.14 1.59
N ALA A 223 -1.21 -6.98 1.55
CA ALA A 223 -0.80 -7.78 2.71
C ALA A 223 -0.31 -6.90 3.88
N GLY A 224 0.49 -5.88 3.58
CA GLY A 224 0.90 -4.86 4.54
C GLY A 224 -0.30 -4.09 5.11
N GLY A 225 -1.26 -3.73 4.27
CA GLY A 225 -2.49 -3.06 4.66
C GLY A 225 -3.37 -3.91 5.57
N VAL A 226 -3.51 -5.20 5.28
CA VAL A 226 -4.25 -6.15 6.14
C VAL A 226 -3.57 -6.29 7.50
N ILE A 227 -2.26 -6.54 7.55
CA ILE A 227 -1.55 -6.69 8.83
C ILE A 227 -1.59 -5.37 9.62
N GLY A 228 -1.29 -4.24 8.96
CA GLY A 228 -1.27 -2.93 9.57
C GLY A 228 -2.64 -2.52 10.10
N GLY A 229 -3.70 -2.75 9.33
CA GLY A 229 -5.06 -2.43 9.75
C GLY A 229 -5.59 -3.32 10.87
N LEU A 230 -5.21 -4.60 10.89
CA LEU A 230 -5.47 -5.49 12.03
C LEU A 230 -4.70 -5.06 13.30
N GLY A 231 -3.49 -4.54 13.14
CA GLY A 231 -2.72 -3.95 14.25
C GLY A 231 -3.38 -2.69 14.79
N GLY A 232 -3.86 -1.82 13.89
CA GLY A 232 -4.51 -0.55 14.23
C GLY A 232 -5.93 -0.69 14.78
N SER A 233 -6.63 -1.82 14.54
CA SER A 233 -8.01 -2.01 14.97
C SER A 233 -8.22 -1.99 16.48
N VAL A 234 -7.15 -2.14 17.27
CA VAL A 234 -7.20 -1.95 18.73
C VAL A 234 -7.62 -0.54 19.15
N ALA A 235 -7.44 0.44 18.25
CA ALA A 235 -7.87 1.82 18.41
C ALA A 235 -9.21 2.13 17.70
N GLY A 236 -9.93 1.11 17.23
CA GLY A 236 -11.20 1.22 16.52
C GLY A 236 -11.05 1.46 15.01
N PRO A 237 -12.15 1.80 14.30
CA PRO A 237 -12.18 1.91 12.84
C PRO A 237 -11.15 2.89 12.26
N ALA A 238 -10.96 4.05 12.90
CA ALA A 238 -9.95 5.03 12.47
C ALA A 238 -8.52 4.47 12.56
N GLY A 239 -8.25 3.66 13.58
CA GLY A 239 -6.98 2.95 13.72
C GLY A 239 -6.78 1.88 12.67
N THR A 240 -7.83 1.13 12.31
CA THR A 240 -7.79 0.14 11.21
C THR A 240 -7.40 0.78 9.88
N VAL A 241 -8.05 1.88 9.56
CA VAL A 241 -7.85 2.66 8.34
C VAL A 241 -6.40 3.19 8.29
N THR A 242 -5.98 3.93 9.32
CA THR A 242 -4.62 4.49 9.42
C THR A 242 -3.53 3.41 9.41
N GLY A 243 -3.77 2.31 10.14
CA GLY A 243 -2.87 1.17 10.19
C GLY A 243 -2.70 0.51 8.83
N ALA A 244 -3.76 0.44 8.02
CA ALA A 244 -3.69 -0.14 6.69
C ALA A 244 -2.84 0.71 5.73
N ALA A 245 -3.05 2.02 5.66
CA ALA A 245 -2.25 2.88 4.79
C ALA A 245 -0.76 2.88 5.17
N THR A 246 -0.44 2.95 6.47
CA THR A 246 0.96 2.90 6.94
C THR A 246 1.61 1.54 6.72
N GLY A 247 0.86 0.46 6.94
CA GLY A 247 1.32 -0.91 6.68
C GLY A 247 1.61 -1.16 5.19
N ALA A 248 0.69 -0.73 4.33
CA ALA A 248 0.85 -0.80 2.88
C ALA A 248 2.05 0.01 2.39
N THR A 249 2.21 1.26 2.85
CA THR A 249 3.35 2.12 2.48
C THR A 249 4.69 1.46 2.82
N ALA A 250 4.79 0.88 4.03
CA ALA A 250 6.02 0.23 4.48
C ALA A 250 6.33 -1.04 3.69
N ALA A 251 5.30 -1.84 3.37
CA ALA A 251 5.44 -3.01 2.51
C ALA A 251 5.90 -2.63 1.09
N SER A 252 5.22 -1.66 0.47
CA SER A 252 5.48 -1.18 -0.89
C SER A 252 6.92 -0.73 -1.08
N THR A 253 7.37 0.14 -0.18
CA THR A 253 8.69 0.77 -0.25
C THR A 253 9.81 -0.27 -0.16
N CYS A 254 9.65 -1.31 0.66
CA CYS A 254 10.64 -2.37 0.79
C CYS A 254 10.53 -3.40 -0.35
N ALA A 255 9.32 -3.73 -0.80
CA ALA A 255 9.09 -4.67 -1.89
C ALA A 255 9.65 -4.14 -3.21
N ASP A 256 9.43 -2.87 -3.56
CA ASP A 256 9.93 -2.29 -4.81
C ASP A 256 11.47 -2.34 -4.89
N LYS A 257 12.15 -2.01 -3.78
CA LYS A 257 13.63 -2.07 -3.71
C LYS A 257 14.17 -3.48 -3.87
N ILE A 258 13.62 -4.46 -3.16
CA ILE A 258 14.11 -5.84 -3.21
C ILE A 258 13.83 -6.48 -4.57
N LEU A 259 12.66 -6.22 -5.15
CA LEU A 259 12.31 -6.76 -6.46
C LEU A 259 13.08 -6.10 -7.61
N ASN A 260 13.70 -4.93 -7.42
CA ASN A 260 14.61 -4.32 -8.42
C ASN A 260 15.99 -5.00 -8.46
N GLN A 261 16.33 -5.85 -7.48
CA GLN A 261 17.64 -6.49 -7.36
C GLN A 261 17.68 -7.94 -7.87
N LYS A 262 16.51 -8.57 -8.06
CA LYS A 262 16.36 -9.93 -8.63
C LYS A 262 16.34 -9.89 -10.16
#